data_AF-A0A353F889-F1
#
_entry.id   AF-A0A353F889-F1
#
_cell.length_a   1.000
_cell.length_b   1.000
_cell.length_c   1.000
_cell.angle_alpha   90.00
_cell.angle_beta   90.00
_cell.angle_gamma   90.00
#
_symmetry.space_group_name_H-M   'P 1'
#
loop_
_entity.id
_entity.type
_entity.pdbx_description
1 polymer ?
#
loop_
_entity_poly.entity_id
_entity_poly.type
_entity_poly.pdbx_seq_one_letter_code
_entity_poly.pdbx_strand_id
1 'polypeptide(L)'
;MKKYLFLAFVFFIGSCKTVPLTGRKQLNLIPSNEIQSLSNDQYRQVMNESQLSNNTQWSNWVNEVGNDIKNGVEAYLRQEGQLELIEDYNWEFNLIKDDATVNAWAMPGGKVAFYTGIMPICASKEGVAVVMGHEVAHAIAR
;
A
#
# COMPACT_ATOMS: atom_id res chain seq x y z
N MET A 1 -17.31 36.99 9.35
CA MET A 1 -16.10 36.74 8.53
C MET A 1 -14.86 36.45 9.38
N LYS A 2 -14.43 37.32 10.30
CA LYS A 2 -13.24 37.07 11.17
C LYS A 2 -13.26 35.76 11.98
N LYS A 3 -14.42 35.35 12.52
CA LYS A 3 -14.58 34.07 13.24
C LYS A 3 -14.41 32.83 12.35
N TYR A 4 -14.89 32.87 11.11
CA TYR A 4 -14.75 31.76 10.15
C TYR A 4 -13.32 31.67 9.60
N LEU A 5 -12.66 32.82 9.41
CA LEU A 5 -11.24 32.87 9.04
C LEU A 5 -10.34 32.31 10.14
N PHE A 6 -10.67 32.57 11.40
CA PHE A 6 -9.97 32.00 12.56
C PHE A 6 -10.20 30.48 12.68
N LEU A 7 -11.43 30.00 12.46
CA LEU A 7 -11.72 28.56 12.46
C LEU A 7 -10.97 27.82 11.33
N ALA A 8 -10.92 28.41 10.14
CA ALA A 8 -10.18 27.86 9.00
C ALA A 8 -8.67 27.83 9.27
N PHE A 9 -8.14 28.85 9.95
CA PHE A 9 -6.73 28.90 10.36
C PHE A 9 -6.40 27.83 11.40
N VAL A 10 -7.24 27.63 12.42
CA VAL A 10 -7.04 26.57 13.44
C VAL A 10 -7.08 25.16 12.81
N PHE A 11 -7.97 24.94 11.84
CA PHE A 11 -8.04 23.66 11.12
C PHE A 11 -6.76 23.38 10.30
N PHE A 12 -6.18 24.42 9.69
CA PHE A 12 -4.95 24.30 8.89
C PHE A 12 -3.72 23.91 9.71
N ILE A 13 -3.61 24.36 10.96
CA ILE A 13 -2.48 24.03 11.84
C ILE A 13 -2.60 22.58 12.36
N GLY A 14 -3.83 22.07 12.55
CA GLY A 14 -4.09 20.71 13.04
C GLY A 14 -3.88 19.58 12.03
N SER A 15 -3.85 19.88 10.72
CA SER A 15 -3.67 18.87 9.66
C SER A 15 -2.21 18.56 9.31
N CYS A 16 -1.23 19.23 9.93
CA CYS A 16 0.18 18.91 9.72
C CYS A 16 0.56 17.72 10.61
N LYS A 17 0.70 16.53 10.01
CA LYS A 17 1.12 15.30 10.70
C LYS A 17 2.56 14.95 10.34
N THR A 18 3.25 14.30 11.27
CA THR A 18 4.59 13.76 11.05
C THR A 18 4.47 12.28 10.68
N VAL A 19 5.12 11.87 9.58
CA VAL A 19 5.21 10.46 9.17
C VAL A 19 6.02 9.71 10.23
N PRO A 20 5.44 8.70 10.92
CA PRO A 20 6.10 7.99 12.02
C PRO A 20 7.44 7.35 11.64
N LEU A 21 7.56 6.93 10.37
CA LEU A 21 8.71 6.21 9.84
C LEU A 21 9.86 7.11 9.37
N THR A 22 9.56 8.31 8.87
CA THR A 22 10.57 9.17 8.23
C THR A 22 10.78 10.50 8.93
N GLY A 23 9.91 10.86 9.88
CA GLY A 23 9.92 12.17 10.54
C GLY A 23 9.50 13.33 9.63
N ARG A 24 9.08 13.04 8.38
CA ARG A 24 8.64 14.07 7.43
C ARG A 24 7.32 14.68 7.87
N LYS A 25 7.23 16.02 7.88
CA LYS A 25 5.95 16.71 8.08
C LYS A 25 5.18 16.77 6.77
N GLN A 26 3.94 16.30 6.77
CA GLN A 26 3.04 16.42 5.63
C GLN A 26 1.64 16.82 6.06
N LEU A 27 0.93 17.48 5.14
CA LEU A 27 -0.46 17.82 5.33
C LEU A 27 -1.30 16.56 5.07
N ASN A 28 -1.96 16.04 6.10
CA ASN A 28 -2.87 14.90 5.97
C ASN A 28 -4.31 15.38 6.19
N LEU A 29 -5.07 15.46 5.09
CA LEU A 29 -6.42 16.03 5.06
C LEU A 29 -7.51 14.98 5.31
N ILE A 30 -7.21 13.70 5.12
CA ILE A 30 -8.18 12.61 5.25
C ILE A 30 -7.71 11.67 6.37
N PRO A 31 -8.58 11.32 7.34
CA PRO A 31 -8.26 10.35 8.37
C PRO A 31 -7.83 8.99 7.80
N SER A 32 -6.86 8.34 8.45
CA SER A 32 -6.27 7.07 7.96
C SER A 32 -7.29 5.94 7.84
N ASN A 33 -8.28 5.88 8.72
CA ASN A 33 -9.36 4.88 8.69
C ASN A 33 -10.29 5.06 7.48
N GLU A 34 -10.60 6.31 7.13
CA GLU A 34 -11.42 6.63 5.95
C GLU A 34 -10.68 6.26 4.65
N ILE A 35 -9.38 6.59 4.57
CA ILE A 35 -8.53 6.18 3.44
C ILE A 35 -8.45 4.66 3.33
N GLN A 36 -8.30 3.94 4.44
CA GLN A 36 -8.23 2.49 4.42
C GLN A 36 -9.54 1.86 3.95
N SER A 37 -10.70 2.37 4.41
CA SER A 37 -12.00 1.92 3.91
C SER A 37 -12.14 2.14 2.41
N LEU A 38 -11.81 3.34 1.92
CA LEU A 38 -11.84 3.66 0.50
C LEU A 38 -10.88 2.78 -0.31
N SER A 39 -9.70 2.51 0.23
CA SER A 39 -8.69 1.62 -0.38
C SER A 39 -9.23 0.19 -0.50
N ASN A 40 -9.90 -0.32 0.52
CA ASN A 40 -10.53 -1.64 0.49
C ASN A 40 -11.66 -1.72 -0.54
N ASP A 41 -12.48 -0.67 -0.64
CA ASP A 41 -13.58 -0.60 -1.61
C ASP A 41 -13.04 -0.57 -3.04
N GLN A 42 -12.06 0.30 -3.31
CA GLN A 42 -11.41 0.40 -4.61
C GLN A 42 -10.71 -0.90 -5.00
N TYR A 43 -10.01 -1.53 -4.07
CA TYR A 43 -9.34 -2.80 -4.32
C TYR A 43 -10.35 -3.88 -4.72
N ARG A 44 -11.45 -4.03 -3.97
CA ARG A 44 -12.51 -4.99 -4.32
C ARG A 44 -13.12 -4.70 -5.68
N GLN A 45 -13.35 -3.44 -6.02
CA GLN A 45 -13.84 -3.07 -7.35
C GLN A 45 -12.87 -3.56 -8.45
N VAL A 46 -11.57 -3.26 -8.31
CA VAL A 46 -10.58 -3.70 -9.31
C VAL A 46 -10.52 -5.22 -9.39
N MET A 47 -10.52 -5.94 -8.26
CA MET A 47 -10.51 -7.40 -8.27
C MET A 47 -11.75 -8.00 -8.93
N ASN A 48 -12.92 -7.38 -8.78
CA ASN A 48 -14.16 -7.84 -9.41
C ASN A 48 -14.19 -7.59 -10.93
N GLU A 49 -13.56 -6.50 -11.38
CA GLU A 49 -13.47 -6.13 -12.81
C GLU A 49 -12.30 -6.83 -13.52
N SER A 50 -11.35 -7.37 -12.76
CA SER A 50 -10.13 -7.99 -13.27
C SER A 50 -10.22 -9.50 -13.33
N GLN A 51 -9.52 -10.09 -14.30
CA GLN A 51 -9.26 -11.53 -14.30
C GLN A 51 -7.94 -11.79 -13.57
N LEU A 52 -7.92 -12.70 -12.59
CA LEU A 52 -6.68 -13.14 -11.97
C LEU A 52 -5.89 -14.06 -12.91
N SER A 53 -4.56 -13.96 -12.84
CA SER A 53 -3.64 -14.75 -13.66
C SER A 53 -3.70 -16.23 -13.29
N ASN A 54 -3.76 -17.10 -14.30
CA ASN A 54 -3.62 -18.54 -14.17
C ASN A 54 -2.16 -19.02 -14.19
N ASN A 55 -1.19 -18.10 -14.35
CA ASN A 55 0.23 -18.45 -14.28
C ASN A 55 0.62 -18.72 -12.82
N THR A 56 0.67 -19.99 -12.44
CA THR A 56 0.94 -20.43 -11.08
C THR A 56 2.31 -19.99 -10.58
N GLN A 57 3.34 -20.01 -11.42
CA GLN A 57 4.70 -19.61 -11.03
C GLN A 57 4.75 -18.15 -10.61
N TRP A 58 4.22 -17.25 -11.45
CA TRP A 58 4.24 -15.81 -11.17
C TRP A 58 3.30 -15.44 -10.02
N SER A 59 2.12 -16.05 -9.95
CA SER A 59 1.20 -15.84 -8.83
C SER A 59 1.83 -16.31 -7.50
N ASN A 60 2.58 -17.41 -7.51
CA ASN A 60 3.32 -17.88 -6.34
C ASN A 60 4.45 -16.93 -5.95
N TRP A 61 5.21 -16.41 -6.92
CA TRP A 61 6.24 -15.41 -6.63
C TRP A 61 5.66 -14.17 -5.95
N VAL A 62 4.58 -13.61 -6.48
CA VAL A 62 3.90 -12.44 -5.89
C VAL A 62 3.43 -12.73 -4.47
N ASN A 63 2.81 -13.89 -4.23
CA ASN A 63 2.32 -14.28 -2.91
C ASN A 63 3.46 -14.55 -1.91
N GLU A 64 4.46 -15.32 -2.28
CA GLU A 64 5.59 -15.67 -1.40
C GLU A 64 6.37 -14.41 -1.02
N VAL A 65 6.75 -13.61 -2.02
CA VAL A 65 7.48 -12.35 -1.80
C VAL A 65 6.66 -11.35 -0.99
N GLY A 66 5.36 -11.24 -1.27
CA GLY A 66 4.45 -10.40 -0.50
C GLY A 66 4.42 -10.79 0.97
N ASN A 67 4.33 -12.08 1.26
CA ASN A 67 4.38 -12.59 2.64
C ASN A 67 5.74 -12.36 3.30
N ASP A 68 6.85 -12.57 2.59
CA ASP A 68 8.19 -12.32 3.11
C ASP A 68 8.38 -10.83 3.49
N ILE A 69 7.92 -9.92 2.62
CA ILE A 69 7.99 -8.49 2.86
C ILE A 69 7.05 -8.05 3.99
N LYS A 70 5.81 -8.55 4.02
CA LYS A 70 4.88 -8.35 5.14
C LYS A 70 5.55 -8.71 6.46
N ASN A 71 6.13 -9.90 6.55
CA ASN A 71 6.79 -10.38 7.76
C ASN A 71 7.97 -9.48 8.16
N GLY A 72 8.76 -9.02 7.18
CA GLY A 72 9.84 -8.07 7.40
C GLY A 72 9.35 -6.72 7.94
N VAL A 73 8.26 -6.18 7.37
CA VAL A 73 7.62 -4.95 7.82
C VAL A 73 7.07 -5.10 9.25
N GLU A 74 6.34 -6.17 9.54
CA GLU A 74 5.80 -6.45 10.88
C GLU A 74 6.92 -6.58 11.92
N ALA A 75 8.02 -7.26 11.58
CA ALA A 75 9.17 -7.39 12.46
C ALA A 75 9.82 -6.03 12.74
N TYR A 76 10.03 -5.22 11.70
CA TYR A 76 10.58 -3.88 11.82
C TYR A 76 9.68 -2.97 12.69
N LEU A 77 8.38 -2.89 12.39
CA LEU A 77 7.46 -2.04 13.15
C LEU A 77 7.33 -2.49 14.60
N ARG A 78 7.39 -3.79 14.87
CA ARG A 78 7.42 -4.31 16.24
C ARG A 78 8.67 -3.86 16.99
N GLN A 79 9.83 -3.87 16.34
CA GLN A 79 11.09 -3.39 16.93
C GLN A 79 11.03 -1.89 17.25
N GLU A 80 10.42 -1.10 16.38
CA GLU A 80 10.26 0.35 16.57
C GLU A 80 9.09 0.71 17.51
N GLY A 81 8.33 -0.28 17.99
CA GLY A 81 7.16 -0.04 18.85
C GLY A 81 6.00 0.67 18.13
N GLN A 82 5.85 0.42 16.83
CA GLN A 82 4.88 1.06 15.93
C GLN A 82 3.99 0.04 15.21
N LEU A 83 3.78 -1.14 15.80
CA LEU A 83 3.00 -2.21 15.18
C LEU A 83 1.52 -1.79 14.96
N GLU A 84 1.02 -0.88 15.78
CA GLU A 84 -0.34 -0.31 15.67
C GLU A 84 -0.59 0.40 14.33
N LEU A 85 0.47 0.80 13.60
CA LEU A 85 0.32 1.44 12.28
C LEU A 85 -0.30 0.51 11.22
N ILE A 86 -0.20 -0.80 11.43
CA ILE A 86 -0.68 -1.83 10.50
C ILE A 86 -1.61 -2.85 11.17
N GLU A 87 -2.12 -2.59 12.37
CA GLU A 87 -2.96 -3.53 13.12
C GLU A 87 -4.21 -3.93 12.33
N ASP A 88 -4.80 -2.99 11.60
CA ASP A 88 -5.98 -3.20 10.75
C ASP A 88 -5.65 -3.65 9.32
N TYR A 89 -4.39 -3.98 9.01
CA TYR A 89 -4.01 -4.37 7.66
C TYR A 89 -4.40 -5.83 7.41
N ASN A 90 -5.15 -6.05 6.33
CA ASN A 90 -5.46 -7.39 5.84
C ASN A 90 -4.71 -7.60 4.52
N TRP A 91 -3.50 -8.13 4.62
CA TRP A 91 -2.60 -8.25 3.48
C TRP A 91 -3.15 -9.18 2.40
N GLU A 92 -3.19 -8.68 1.17
CA GLU A 92 -3.58 -9.45 -0.02
C GLU A 92 -2.63 -9.12 -1.17
N PHE A 93 -2.16 -10.16 -1.85
CA PHE A 93 -1.22 -10.06 -2.95
C PHE A 93 -1.77 -10.81 -4.15
N ASN A 94 -2.18 -10.07 -5.18
CA ASN A 94 -2.80 -10.65 -6.37
C ASN A 94 -2.05 -10.31 -7.65
N LEU A 95 -2.06 -11.26 -8.58
CA LEU A 95 -1.56 -11.06 -9.95
C LEU A 95 -2.76 -11.00 -10.91
N ILE A 96 -3.01 -9.83 -11.46
CA ILE A 96 -4.03 -9.58 -12.47
C ILE A 96 -3.48 -9.96 -13.85
N LYS A 97 -4.31 -10.65 -14.64
CA LYS A 97 -4.02 -10.99 -16.04
C LYS A 97 -4.28 -9.77 -16.93
N ASP A 98 -3.21 -9.07 -17.26
CA ASP A 98 -3.17 -8.01 -18.26
C ASP A 98 -1.72 -7.86 -18.73
N ASP A 99 -1.42 -8.34 -19.93
CA ASP A 99 -0.07 -8.34 -20.50
C ASP A 99 0.32 -6.96 -21.08
N ALA A 100 -0.65 -6.07 -21.30
CA ALA A 100 -0.39 -4.73 -21.83
C ALA A 100 -0.01 -3.73 -20.73
N THR A 101 -0.52 -3.95 -19.52
CA THR A 101 -0.26 -3.07 -18.38
C THR A 101 1.04 -3.44 -17.67
N VAL A 102 2.07 -2.61 -17.85
CA VAL A 102 3.35 -2.72 -17.13
C VAL A 102 3.25 -1.95 -15.82
N ASN A 103 2.69 -2.56 -14.78
CA ASN A 103 2.50 -1.89 -13.50
C ASN A 103 2.44 -2.85 -12.30
N ALA A 104 2.62 -2.28 -11.11
CA ALA A 104 2.26 -2.85 -9.81
C ALA A 104 1.87 -1.69 -8.87
N TRP A 105 1.06 -1.94 -7.86
CA TRP A 105 0.67 -0.90 -6.90
C TRP A 105 0.29 -1.49 -5.55
N ALA A 106 0.41 -0.69 -4.50
CA ALA A 106 -0.08 -0.98 -3.16
C ALA A 106 -1.00 0.11 -2.62
N MET A 107 -2.04 -0.28 -1.90
CA MET A 107 -2.95 0.61 -1.19
C MET A 107 -2.87 0.40 0.33
N PRO A 108 -3.19 1.43 1.13
CA PRO A 108 -3.39 1.30 2.57
C PRO A 108 -4.30 0.12 2.93
N GLY A 109 -3.96 -0.59 4.01
CA GLY A 109 -4.66 -1.81 4.43
C GLY A 109 -4.04 -3.11 3.88
N GLY A 110 -2.86 -3.02 3.25
CA GLY A 110 -2.07 -4.19 2.83
C GLY A 110 -2.52 -4.78 1.48
N LYS A 111 -3.19 -3.99 0.64
CA LYS A 111 -3.73 -4.47 -0.62
C LYS A 111 -2.74 -4.20 -1.75
N VAL A 112 -2.21 -5.25 -2.37
CA VAL A 112 -1.19 -5.13 -3.41
C VAL A 112 -1.59 -5.91 -4.65
N ALA A 113 -1.44 -5.29 -5.81
CA ALA A 113 -1.69 -5.94 -7.09
C ALA A 113 -0.53 -5.75 -8.06
N PHE A 114 -0.22 -6.82 -8.78
CA PHE A 114 0.70 -6.86 -9.91
C PHE A 114 -0.08 -7.16 -11.18
N TYR A 115 0.42 -6.71 -12.33
CA TYR A 115 -0.11 -7.10 -13.64
C TYR A 115 0.85 -8.02 -14.36
N THR A 116 0.36 -8.97 -15.16
CA THR A 116 1.23 -9.87 -15.90
C THR A 116 2.20 -9.15 -16.86
N GLY A 117 1.86 -7.94 -17.32
CA GLY A 117 2.74 -7.12 -18.15
C GLY A 117 4.04 -6.67 -17.50
N ILE A 118 4.12 -6.54 -16.16
CA ILE A 118 5.40 -6.19 -15.49
C ILE A 118 6.30 -7.41 -15.22
N MET A 119 5.72 -8.61 -15.19
CA MET A 119 6.46 -9.83 -14.79
C MET A 119 7.70 -10.12 -15.64
N PRO A 120 7.71 -9.91 -16.98
CA PRO A 120 8.91 -10.08 -17.79
C PRO A 120 10.06 -9.14 -17.41
N ILE A 121 9.76 -7.94 -16.90
CA ILE A 121 10.76 -6.96 -16.45
C ILE A 121 11.31 -7.35 -15.08
N CYS A 122 10.45 -7.86 -14.19
CA CYS A 122 10.90 -8.44 -12.93
C CYS A 122 11.89 -9.60 -13.17
N ALA A 123 11.67 -10.40 -14.22
CA ALA A 123 12.51 -11.51 -14.70
C ALA A 123 12.72 -12.69 -13.72
N SER A 124 12.67 -12.48 -12.41
CA SER A 124 12.81 -13.49 -11.36
C SER A 124 12.02 -13.12 -10.10
N LYS A 125 12.00 -14.03 -9.12
CA LYS A 125 11.42 -13.79 -7.79
C LYS A 125 12.09 -12.59 -7.09
N GLU A 126 13.40 -12.42 -7.26
CA GLU A 126 14.16 -11.30 -6.70
C GLU A 126 13.74 -9.96 -7.32
N GLY A 127 13.49 -9.92 -8.63
CA GLY A 127 12.97 -8.70 -9.26
C GLY A 127 11.56 -8.36 -8.80
N VAL A 128 10.71 -9.37 -8.58
CA VAL A 128 9.40 -9.17 -7.92
C VAL A 128 9.59 -8.58 -6.52
N ALA A 129 10.59 -9.03 -5.76
CA ALA A 129 10.90 -8.48 -4.43
C ALA A 129 11.32 -7.02 -4.45
N VAL A 130 12.08 -6.59 -5.46
CA VAL A 130 12.45 -5.17 -5.62
C VAL A 130 11.21 -4.30 -5.83
N VAL A 131 10.32 -4.70 -6.75
CA VAL A 131 9.08 -3.96 -7.04
C VAL A 131 8.12 -4.00 -5.85
N MET A 132 7.91 -5.18 -5.25
CA MET A 132 7.03 -5.34 -4.10
C MET A 132 7.50 -4.49 -2.92
N GLY A 133 8.80 -4.47 -2.64
CA GLY A 133 9.38 -3.65 -1.57
C GLY A 133 9.15 -2.16 -1.80
N HIS A 134 9.29 -1.70 -3.05
CA HIS A 134 8.99 -0.31 -3.43
C HIS A 134 7.52 0.04 -3.19
N GLU A 135 6.59 -0.79 -3.67
CA GLU A 135 5.15 -0.55 -3.52
C GLU A 135 4.70 -0.59 -2.05
N VAL A 136 5.13 -1.60 -1.29
CA VAL A 136 4.79 -1.71 0.13
C VAL A 136 5.37 -0.54 0.93
N ALA A 137 6.58 -0.08 0.62
CA ALA A 137 7.18 1.09 1.27
C ALA A 137 6.32 2.35 1.08
N HIS A 138 5.74 2.57 -0.11
CA HIS A 138 4.80 3.68 -0.34
C HIS A 138 3.54 3.58 0.50
N ALA A 139 3.02 2.36 0.68
CA ALA A 139 1.80 2.14 1.45
C ALA A 139 2.00 2.40 2.95
N ILE A 140 3.15 2.01 3.52
CA ILE A 140 3.43 2.14 4.96
C ILE A 140 3.97 3.51 5.37
N ALA A 141 4.76 4.19 4.50
CA ALA A 141 5.46 5.42 4.85
C ALA A 141 4.62 6.70 4.66
N ARG A 142 3.41 6.72 5.22
CA ARG A 142 2.48 7.87 5.21
C ARG A 142 2.34 8.56 6.57
#